data_AF-A0A7S2I5G6-F1
#
_entry.id   AF-A0A7S2I5G6-F1
#
_cell.length_a   1.000
_cell.length_b   1.000
_cell.length_c   1.000
_cell.angle_alpha   90.00
_cell.angle_beta   90.00
_cell.angle_gamma   90.00
#
_symmetry.space_group_name_H-M   'P 1'
#
loop_
_entity.id
_entity.type
_entity.pdbx_description
1 polymer ?
#
loop_
_entity_poly.entity_id
_entity_poly.type
_entity_poly.pdbx_seq_one_letter_code
_entity_poly.pdbx_strand_id
1 'polypeptide(L)'
;KSVHPHNKEQRSMLSMVVARHMATTALLASPARSALPIVRQHVPFSGLRSASSPSMLGSLFGLAFEEPKMVTPEEALPGREEKMKLSSKHYVLGTPMEGPWPEGYKTAVFANGCFWGSEKGIWRLPGEGVFSTAVGYAAGFCPNPTYQEACSGRTGHTEAVQVVFDPEKLSFVDILRWFWEAHDPTAGMGQGNDRGTQYRSGLYWFDDEQKELILASKAAYEKQLGRTITTECAPAADYEKYGGVFFYAEDYHQQYLAKPMARPYCSAQPQRVSLPPFADWAPAGLEHHAPKLPEEFWKKYGPKPGCVINSPDEPIKWGTW
;
A
#
# COMPACT_ATOMS: atom_id res chain seq x y z
N LYS A 1 -50.23 12.24 29.76
CA LYS A 1 -49.35 13.41 29.55
C LYS A 1 -47.92 12.87 29.45
N SER A 2 -47.13 12.99 28.39
CA SER A 2 -47.27 13.36 26.97
C SER A 2 -46.01 12.79 26.31
N VAL A 3 -46.14 12.41 25.03
CA VAL A 3 -45.14 11.73 24.20
C VAL A 3 -44.58 12.74 23.17
N HIS A 4 -43.24 12.74 22.95
CA HIS A 4 -42.48 13.19 21.75
C HIS A 4 -42.41 14.70 21.37
N PRO A 5 -41.54 15.18 20.42
CA PRO A 5 -40.46 14.52 19.62
C PRO A 5 -39.14 15.33 19.34
N HIS A 6 -38.14 14.62 18.76
CA HIS A 6 -37.12 14.92 17.70
C HIS A 6 -36.55 16.33 17.44
N ASN A 7 -35.22 16.52 17.34
CA ASN A 7 -34.24 16.04 16.32
C ASN A 7 -34.52 16.56 14.89
N LYS A 8 -34.03 17.76 14.55
CA LYS A 8 -34.02 18.25 13.16
C LYS A 8 -33.11 19.46 12.84
N GLU A 9 -31.97 19.67 13.49
CA GLU A 9 -31.09 20.83 13.13
C GLU A 9 -29.59 20.58 12.97
N GLN A 10 -29.04 19.39 13.26
CA GLN A 10 -27.60 19.13 13.00
C GLN A 10 -27.30 18.44 11.66
N ARG A 11 -28.29 18.33 10.76
CA ARG A 11 -28.13 17.72 9.42
C ARG A 11 -27.88 18.72 8.28
N SER A 12 -27.70 20.02 8.56
CA SER A 12 -27.67 21.05 7.51
C SER A 12 -26.30 21.58 7.09
N MET A 13 -25.19 21.27 7.78
CA MET A 13 -23.87 21.81 7.39
C MET A 13 -22.94 20.82 6.66
N LEU A 14 -23.26 19.52 6.66
CA LEU A 14 -22.41 18.51 6.00
C LEU A 14 -22.75 18.25 4.53
N SER A 15 -23.77 18.91 3.97
CA SER A 15 -24.27 18.67 2.61
C SER A 15 -23.78 19.68 1.56
N MET A 16 -22.94 20.65 1.90
CA MET A 16 -22.61 21.78 1.00
C MET A 16 -21.19 21.79 0.40
N VAL A 17 -20.35 20.79 0.71
CA VAL A 17 -18.95 20.75 0.20
C VAL A 17 -18.70 19.64 -0.84
N VAL A 18 -19.66 18.74 -1.10
CA VAL A 18 -19.47 17.61 -2.04
C VAL A 18 -20.24 17.77 -3.37
N ALA A 19 -21.00 18.85 -3.57
CA ALA A 19 -21.84 19.05 -4.75
C ALA A 19 -21.24 19.98 -5.83
N ARG A 20 -19.96 19.83 -6.17
CA ARG A 20 -19.36 20.41 -7.38
C ARG A 20 -18.34 19.45 -7.99
N HIS A 21 -18.82 18.45 -8.73
CA HIS A 21 -18.15 17.84 -9.90
C HIS A 21 -19.09 16.75 -10.49
N MET A 22 -20.22 17.17 -11.06
CA MET A 22 -21.13 16.31 -11.84
C MET A 22 -21.80 17.18 -12.93
N ALA A 23 -21.11 17.37 -14.05
CA ALA A 23 -21.65 17.78 -15.35
C ALA A 23 -20.50 17.57 -16.34
N THR A 24 -20.49 16.52 -17.16
CA THR A 24 -20.89 16.49 -18.58
C THR A 24 -20.52 15.04 -18.98
N THR A 25 -21.38 14.18 -19.51
CA THR A 25 -21.73 14.11 -20.94
C THR A 25 -22.81 13.02 -21.06
N ALA A 26 -23.92 13.36 -21.69
CA ALA A 26 -24.99 12.42 -22.03
C ALA A 26 -25.10 12.31 -23.55
N LEU A 27 -25.63 11.16 -23.98
CA LEU A 27 -26.09 10.77 -25.32
C LEU A 27 -25.02 10.43 -26.37
N LEU A 28 -25.04 9.17 -26.82
CA LEU A 28 -25.58 8.85 -28.15
C LEU A 28 -26.10 7.41 -28.14
N ALA A 29 -27.37 7.27 -28.54
CA ALA A 29 -28.10 6.01 -28.66
C ALA A 29 -27.75 5.29 -29.96
N SER A 30 -27.75 3.96 -29.91
CA SER A 30 -27.66 3.07 -31.07
C SER A 30 -29.03 2.45 -31.36
N PRO A 31 -29.39 2.20 -32.62
CA PRO A 31 -30.34 1.15 -32.93
C PRO A 31 -29.71 0.03 -33.77
N ALA A 32 -30.19 -1.18 -33.53
CA ALA A 32 -29.77 -2.44 -34.14
C ALA A 32 -30.61 -2.81 -35.39
N ARG A 33 -30.13 -3.88 -36.05
CA ARG A 33 -30.76 -4.73 -37.11
C ARG A 33 -30.56 -4.17 -38.54
N SER A 34 -30.30 -4.95 -39.59
CA SER A 34 -30.61 -6.36 -39.91
C SER A 34 -29.72 -6.92 -41.04
N ALA A 35 -29.85 -8.21 -41.27
CA ALA A 35 -29.03 -9.16 -42.02
C ALA A 35 -29.25 -9.25 -43.56
N LEU A 36 -28.14 -9.59 -44.27
CA LEU A 36 -28.01 -10.46 -45.48
C LEU A 36 -28.50 -9.97 -46.89
N PRO A 37 -28.11 -10.62 -48.03
CA PRO A 37 -26.74 -10.86 -48.52
C PRO A 37 -26.56 -10.72 -50.08
N ILE A 38 -25.31 -10.88 -50.56
CA ILE A 38 -24.87 -11.32 -51.92
C ILE A 38 -25.21 -10.43 -53.13
N VAL A 39 -24.19 -10.01 -53.90
CA VAL A 39 -23.98 -10.41 -55.32
C VAL A 39 -22.51 -10.16 -55.69
N ARG A 40 -21.93 -11.15 -56.37
CA ARG A 40 -20.56 -11.27 -56.84
C ARG A 40 -20.55 -10.92 -58.33
N GLN A 41 -19.78 -9.94 -58.79
CA GLN A 41 -19.40 -9.83 -60.21
C GLN A 41 -17.95 -9.38 -60.40
N HIS A 42 -17.37 -9.90 -61.48
CA HIS A 42 -15.96 -9.98 -61.83
C HIS A 42 -15.35 -8.66 -62.37
N VAL A 43 -14.03 -8.53 -62.12
CA VAL A 43 -12.91 -7.90 -62.88
C VAL A 43 -13.14 -7.64 -64.38
N PRO A 44 -12.36 -6.79 -65.12
CA PRO A 44 -10.99 -6.29 -64.86
C PRO A 44 -10.73 -4.81 -65.26
N PHE A 45 -9.55 -4.25 -64.97
CA PHE A 45 -8.55 -3.80 -65.97
C PHE A 45 -7.47 -2.90 -65.35
N SER A 46 -6.37 -2.84 -66.08
CA SER A 46 -5.00 -2.43 -65.74
C SER A 46 -4.75 -0.97 -65.38
N GLY A 47 -3.84 -0.78 -64.41
CA GLY A 47 -2.64 0.07 -64.52
C GLY A 47 -2.83 1.59 -64.56
N LEU A 48 -2.29 2.30 -63.56
CA LEU A 48 -1.24 3.32 -63.72
C LEU A 48 -0.88 3.95 -62.37
N ARG A 49 0.39 4.33 -62.25
CA ARG A 49 1.06 4.94 -61.10
C ARG A 49 0.46 6.30 -60.72
N SER A 50 0.46 6.65 -59.43
CA SER A 50 0.85 7.98 -58.92
C SER A 50 0.63 8.09 -57.41
N ALA A 51 1.59 8.76 -56.76
CA ALA A 51 1.74 9.04 -55.34
C ALA A 51 0.46 9.38 -54.55
N SER A 52 0.36 8.82 -53.35
CA SER A 52 -0.50 9.33 -52.27
C SER A 52 0.36 9.69 -51.05
N SER A 53 0.22 10.94 -50.63
CA SER A 53 0.78 11.56 -49.43
C SER A 53 0.43 10.78 -48.15
N PRO A 54 1.27 10.85 -47.10
CA PRO A 54 0.93 10.23 -45.82
C PRO A 54 -0.23 10.99 -45.18
N SER A 55 -1.27 10.24 -44.81
CA SER A 55 -2.37 10.73 -44.00
C SER A 55 -1.84 11.26 -42.66
N MET A 56 -1.90 12.58 -42.47
CA MET A 56 -1.84 13.22 -41.16
C MET A 56 -3.10 12.80 -40.38
N LEU A 57 -3.01 11.67 -39.70
CA LEU A 57 -3.92 11.25 -38.63
C LEU A 57 -3.06 10.59 -37.55
N GLY A 58 -2.08 11.36 -37.07
CA GLY A 58 -1.25 11.03 -35.95
C GLY A 58 -1.35 12.12 -34.89
N SER A 59 -1.43 11.70 -33.64
CA SER A 59 -1.25 12.51 -32.43
C SER A 59 -2.49 13.18 -31.84
N LEU A 60 -3.34 12.35 -31.22
CA LEU A 60 -4.24 12.77 -30.13
C LEU A 60 -4.17 11.78 -28.95
N PHE A 61 -3.02 11.12 -28.77
CA PHE A 61 -2.73 10.24 -27.63
C PHE A 61 -1.28 10.46 -27.19
N GLY A 62 -1.11 11.32 -26.20
CA GLY A 62 0.21 11.69 -25.71
C GLY A 62 0.18 12.74 -24.60
N LEU A 63 -0.78 12.68 -23.68
CA LEU A 63 -0.53 13.23 -22.34
C LEU A 63 0.40 12.23 -21.65
N ALA A 64 1.70 12.42 -21.83
CA ALA A 64 2.69 11.76 -20.99
C ALA A 64 2.41 12.23 -19.56
N PHE A 65 1.78 11.37 -18.75
CA PHE A 65 1.78 11.55 -17.32
C PHE A 65 3.24 11.43 -16.88
N GLU A 66 3.86 12.56 -16.54
CA GLU A 66 5.20 12.57 -15.97
C GLU A 66 5.17 11.75 -14.68
N GLU A 67 6.07 10.77 -14.55
CA GLU A 67 6.13 9.95 -13.35
C GLU A 67 6.39 10.83 -12.13
N PRO A 68 5.71 10.60 -10.99
CA PRO A 68 5.95 11.37 -9.77
C PRO A 68 7.44 11.36 -9.41
N LYS A 69 8.02 12.55 -9.23
CA LYS A 69 9.44 12.71 -8.88
C LYS A 69 9.60 12.96 -7.38
N MET A 70 10.66 12.41 -6.82
CA MET A 70 11.05 12.68 -5.43
C MET A 70 11.49 14.14 -5.28
N VAL A 71 11.01 14.80 -4.22
CA VAL A 71 11.47 16.14 -3.82
C VAL A 71 12.90 16.07 -3.29
N THR A 72 13.69 17.15 -3.37
CA THR A 72 14.98 17.20 -2.67
C THR A 72 14.78 17.59 -1.19
N PRO A 73 15.73 17.30 -0.28
CA PRO A 73 15.63 17.76 1.11
C PRO A 73 15.44 19.27 1.26
N GLU A 74 16.02 20.07 0.37
CA GLU A 74 15.96 21.54 0.39
C GLU A 74 14.61 22.09 -0.07
N GLU A 75 13.91 21.34 -0.93
CA GLU A 75 12.60 21.70 -1.49
C GLU A 75 11.43 21.12 -0.67
N ALA A 76 11.73 20.23 0.27
CA ALA A 76 10.75 19.57 1.12
C ALA A 76 10.04 20.58 2.04
N LEU A 77 8.78 20.27 2.37
CA LEU A 77 8.05 21.06 3.35
C LEU A 77 8.79 21.06 4.70
N PRO A 78 8.80 22.19 5.43
CA PRO A 78 9.55 22.33 6.68
C PRO A 78 8.97 21.53 7.84
N GLY A 79 7.72 21.08 7.74
CA GLY A 79 7.06 20.28 8.77
C GLY A 79 6.78 21.05 10.06
N ARG A 80 6.76 20.32 11.18
CA ARG A 80 6.49 20.86 12.52
C ARG A 80 7.26 20.11 13.60
N GLU A 81 7.39 20.75 14.77
CA GLU A 81 7.96 20.12 15.96
C GLU A 81 6.93 19.29 16.75
N GLU A 82 5.66 19.70 16.74
CA GLU A 82 4.59 19.01 17.49
C GLU A 82 4.34 17.62 16.89
N LYS A 83 4.50 16.57 17.71
CA LYS A 83 4.18 15.18 17.33
C LYS A 83 2.68 14.97 17.22
N MET A 84 2.28 13.95 16.46
CA MET A 84 0.87 13.56 16.42
C MET A 84 0.35 13.13 17.78
N LYS A 85 -0.87 13.56 18.10
CA LYS A 85 -1.60 13.09 19.28
C LYS A 85 -2.38 11.84 18.89
N LEU A 86 -2.16 10.76 19.63
CA LEU A 86 -2.75 9.46 19.39
C LEU A 86 -3.64 9.04 20.56
N SER A 87 -4.57 8.15 20.28
CA SER A 87 -5.20 7.32 21.30
C SER A 87 -4.14 6.45 22.00
N SER A 88 -4.35 6.20 23.30
CA SER A 88 -3.37 5.47 24.11
C SER A 88 -3.30 3.98 23.80
N LYS A 89 -4.32 3.43 23.13
CA LYS A 89 -4.45 2.00 22.86
C LYS A 89 -4.78 1.73 21.41
N HIS A 90 -4.14 0.70 20.88
CA HIS A 90 -4.44 0.12 19.59
C HIS A 90 -5.90 -0.36 19.55
N TYR A 91 -6.66 0.08 18.55
CA TYR A 91 -8.11 -0.14 18.52
C TYR A 91 -8.49 -1.63 18.52
N VAL A 92 -7.72 -2.47 17.81
CA VAL A 92 -7.95 -3.93 17.71
C VAL A 92 -7.26 -4.71 18.83
N LEU A 93 -5.94 -4.56 18.95
CA LEU A 93 -5.09 -5.34 19.87
C LEU A 93 -5.20 -4.90 21.33
N GLY A 94 -5.69 -3.68 21.60
CA GLY A 94 -5.82 -3.12 22.96
C GLY A 94 -4.50 -2.80 23.67
N THR A 95 -3.37 -3.00 23.01
CA THR A 95 -2.00 -2.72 23.47
C THR A 95 -1.65 -1.23 23.32
N PRO A 96 -0.59 -0.73 23.98
CA PRO A 96 -0.13 0.65 23.80
C PRO A 96 0.21 0.99 22.34
N MET A 97 -0.17 2.21 21.91
CA MET A 97 0.20 2.75 20.58
C MET A 97 1.64 3.27 20.54
N GLU A 98 2.23 3.59 21.69
CA GLU A 98 3.57 4.14 21.82
C GLU A 98 4.36 3.36 22.88
N GLY A 99 5.69 3.42 22.77
CA GLY A 99 6.59 2.74 23.69
C GLY A 99 6.63 3.37 25.10
N PRO A 100 7.48 2.83 26.00
CA PRO A 100 8.46 1.78 25.75
C PRO A 100 7.80 0.43 25.44
N TRP A 101 8.40 -0.30 24.50
CA TRP A 101 7.97 -1.65 24.14
C TRP A 101 8.44 -2.66 25.20
N PRO A 102 7.76 -3.82 25.34
CA PRO A 102 8.24 -4.85 26.24
C PRO A 102 9.65 -5.32 25.83
N GLU A 103 10.43 -5.77 26.82
CA GLU A 103 11.79 -6.26 26.59
C GLU A 103 11.82 -7.43 25.58
N GLY A 104 12.79 -7.42 24.67
CA GLY A 104 12.94 -8.44 23.63
C GLY A 104 12.11 -8.20 22.36
N TYR A 105 11.10 -7.33 22.40
CA TYR A 105 10.29 -7.01 21.22
C TYR A 105 11.10 -6.22 20.19
N LYS A 106 10.77 -6.43 18.92
CA LYS A 106 11.45 -5.84 17.77
C LYS A 106 10.50 -4.95 16.98
N THR A 107 11.07 -4.02 16.22
CA THR A 107 10.33 -3.11 15.34
C THR A 107 10.68 -3.36 13.89
N ALA A 108 9.68 -3.33 13.02
CA ALA A 108 9.84 -3.31 11.57
C ALA A 108 9.07 -2.10 10.99
N VAL A 109 9.64 -1.44 9.98
CA VAL A 109 8.94 -0.39 9.22
C VAL A 109 9.01 -0.72 7.74
N PHE A 110 7.85 -0.74 7.08
CA PHE A 110 7.75 -0.98 5.65
C PHE A 110 6.66 -0.12 5.02
N ALA A 111 6.72 0.05 3.70
CA ALA A 111 5.77 0.78 2.89
C ALA A 111 5.39 -0.06 1.66
N ASN A 112 4.11 -0.23 1.37
CA ASN A 112 3.66 -1.05 0.25
C ASN A 112 2.32 -0.57 -0.35
N GLY A 113 2.14 0.75 -0.40
CA GLY A 113 0.94 1.42 -0.90
C GLY A 113 0.09 2.00 0.24
N CYS A 114 -1.22 2.05 0.05
CA CYS A 114 -2.17 2.55 1.03
C CYS A 114 -2.03 1.80 2.36
N PHE A 115 -1.58 2.53 3.38
CA PHE A 115 -1.26 1.96 4.69
C PHE A 115 -2.43 1.34 5.45
N TRP A 116 -3.69 1.66 5.11
CA TRP A 116 -4.88 1.14 5.81
C TRP A 116 -5.03 -0.37 5.61
N GLY A 117 -4.90 -0.79 4.35
CA GLY A 117 -4.96 -2.19 4.01
C GLY A 117 -3.71 -2.93 4.51
N SER A 118 -2.57 -2.26 4.44
CA SER A 118 -1.31 -2.84 4.86
C SER A 118 -1.25 -3.12 6.35
N GLU A 119 -1.70 -2.16 7.16
CA GLU A 119 -1.80 -2.30 8.61
C GLU A 119 -2.74 -3.45 8.97
N LYS A 120 -3.92 -3.52 8.32
CA LYS A 120 -4.90 -4.60 8.56
C LYS A 120 -4.36 -5.98 8.24
N GLY A 121 -3.58 -6.11 7.17
CA GLY A 121 -2.96 -7.40 6.85
C GLY A 121 -1.97 -7.85 7.93
N ILE A 122 -1.17 -6.92 8.47
CA ILE A 122 -0.18 -7.23 9.50
C ILE A 122 -0.80 -7.49 10.87
N TRP A 123 -1.66 -6.62 11.41
CA TRP A 123 -2.17 -6.83 12.78
C TRP A 123 -2.94 -8.15 12.92
N ARG A 124 -3.39 -8.71 11.78
CA ARG A 124 -4.08 -9.98 11.72
C ARG A 124 -3.18 -11.21 11.81
N LEU A 125 -1.87 -11.07 11.66
CA LEU A 125 -0.94 -12.19 11.81
C LEU A 125 -1.11 -12.83 13.21
N PRO A 126 -1.07 -14.16 13.30
CA PRO A 126 -1.61 -14.88 14.44
C PRO A 126 -0.64 -14.94 15.62
N GLY A 127 -1.11 -15.59 16.70
CA GLY A 127 -0.25 -16.06 17.78
C GLY A 127 0.19 -14.99 18.77
N GLU A 128 -0.48 -13.83 18.82
CA GLU A 128 -0.04 -12.67 19.60
C GLU A 128 1.38 -12.20 19.24
N GLY A 129 1.87 -12.59 18.06
CA GLY A 129 3.20 -12.24 17.59
C GLY A 129 3.30 -10.76 17.23
N VAL A 130 2.22 -10.15 16.75
CA VAL A 130 2.13 -8.69 16.58
C VAL A 130 1.62 -8.07 17.88
N PHE A 131 2.46 -7.25 18.52
CA PHE A 131 2.12 -6.51 19.73
C PHE A 131 1.27 -5.27 19.42
N SER A 132 1.73 -4.47 18.47
CA SER A 132 1.10 -3.21 18.10
C SER A 132 1.47 -2.88 16.66
N THR A 133 0.56 -2.24 15.93
CA THR A 133 0.85 -1.61 14.64
C THR A 133 0.48 -0.15 14.68
N ALA A 134 1.14 0.63 13.83
CA ALA A 134 0.73 1.99 13.57
C ALA A 134 0.96 2.35 12.12
N VAL A 135 0.12 3.23 11.60
CA VAL A 135 0.31 3.83 10.29
C VAL A 135 0.95 5.21 10.40
N GLY A 136 1.76 5.54 9.41
CA GLY A 136 2.52 6.78 9.42
C GLY A 136 3.17 7.12 8.09
N TYR A 137 4.01 8.14 8.15
CA TYR A 137 4.77 8.68 7.06
C TYR A 137 6.23 8.37 7.31
N ALA A 138 6.86 7.59 6.42
CA ALA A 138 8.23 7.14 6.58
C ALA A 138 9.14 7.62 5.47
N ALA A 139 10.44 7.63 5.76
CA ALA A 139 11.50 7.80 4.78
C ALA A 139 11.39 9.06 3.91
N GLY A 140 11.05 10.18 4.53
CA GLY A 140 11.01 11.51 3.92
C GLY A 140 11.85 12.51 4.69
N PHE A 141 11.69 13.78 4.36
CA PHE A 141 12.54 14.87 4.87
C PHE A 141 11.79 15.82 5.82
N CYS A 142 10.45 15.82 5.76
CA CYS A 142 9.59 16.73 6.49
C CYS A 142 9.31 16.19 7.90
N PRO A 143 9.80 16.81 8.98
CA PRO A 143 9.52 16.33 10.33
C PRO A 143 8.04 16.46 10.68
N ASN A 144 7.47 15.40 11.26
CA ASN A 144 6.07 15.33 11.69
C ASN A 144 5.08 15.86 10.63
N PRO A 145 5.00 15.27 9.42
CA PRO A 145 4.07 15.74 8.41
C PRO A 145 2.62 15.39 8.77
N THR A 146 1.67 16.19 8.31
CA THR A 146 0.23 15.83 8.28
C THR A 146 -0.10 15.01 7.03
N TYR A 147 -1.27 14.36 7.02
CA TYR A 147 -1.77 13.67 5.83
C TYR A 147 -1.85 14.59 4.61
N GLN A 148 -2.35 15.82 4.79
CA GLN A 148 -2.48 16.78 3.69
C GLN A 148 -1.12 17.16 3.10
N GLU A 149 -0.10 17.33 3.94
CA GLU A 149 1.26 17.59 3.50
C GLU A 149 1.84 16.37 2.78
N ALA A 150 1.68 15.16 3.34
CA ALA A 150 2.13 13.92 2.70
C ALA A 150 1.48 13.71 1.32
N CYS A 151 0.17 13.94 1.19
CA CYS A 151 -0.55 13.84 -0.08
C CYS A 151 -0.09 14.86 -1.13
N SER A 152 0.56 15.96 -0.73
CA SER A 152 1.12 16.93 -1.68
C SER A 152 2.33 16.38 -2.46
N GLY A 153 2.94 15.29 -1.99
CA GLY A 153 4.20 14.74 -2.51
C GLY A 153 5.44 15.56 -2.13
N ARG A 154 5.27 16.70 -1.44
CA ARG A 154 6.36 17.64 -1.10
C ARG A 154 7.07 17.33 0.21
N THR A 155 6.74 16.23 0.87
CA THR A 155 7.38 15.82 2.13
C THR A 155 8.47 14.77 1.93
N GLY A 156 8.50 14.12 0.76
CA GLY A 156 9.36 12.97 0.47
C GLY A 156 8.91 11.65 1.12
N HIS A 157 7.93 11.69 2.02
CA HIS A 157 7.49 10.50 2.75
C HIS A 157 6.70 9.54 1.89
N THR A 158 6.70 8.27 2.31
CA THR A 158 5.75 7.24 1.90
C THR A 158 4.82 6.86 3.03
N GLU A 159 3.59 6.49 2.71
CA GLU A 159 2.70 5.79 3.63
C GLU A 159 3.34 4.48 4.04
N ALA A 160 3.44 4.27 5.34
CA ALA A 160 4.17 3.16 5.94
C ALA A 160 3.43 2.59 7.15
N VAL A 161 3.80 1.37 7.49
CA VAL A 161 3.34 0.66 8.68
C VAL A 161 4.55 0.40 9.56
N GLN A 162 4.45 0.77 10.84
CA GLN A 162 5.32 0.31 11.90
C GLN A 162 4.68 -0.91 12.56
N VAL A 163 5.49 -1.95 12.81
CA VAL A 163 5.08 -3.19 13.47
C VAL A 163 5.99 -3.40 14.66
N VAL A 164 5.40 -3.58 15.84
CA VAL A 164 6.09 -4.05 17.04
C VAL A 164 5.71 -5.50 17.24
N PHE A 165 6.69 -6.40 17.33
CA PHE A 165 6.43 -7.85 17.36
C PHE A 165 7.34 -8.59 18.33
N ASP A 166 6.84 -9.74 18.80
CA ASP A 166 7.58 -10.70 19.61
C ASP A 166 8.30 -11.72 18.70
N PRO A 167 9.64 -11.67 18.59
CA PRO A 167 10.40 -12.55 17.70
C PRO A 167 10.29 -14.04 18.08
N GLU A 168 9.89 -14.37 19.31
CA GLU A 168 9.68 -15.76 19.73
C GLU A 168 8.39 -16.34 19.12
N LYS A 169 7.41 -15.49 18.82
CA LYS A 169 6.07 -15.87 18.33
C LYS A 169 5.90 -15.64 16.83
N LEU A 170 6.53 -14.61 16.26
CA LEU A 170 6.47 -14.24 14.85
C LEU A 170 7.85 -13.79 14.38
N SER A 171 8.37 -14.36 13.30
CA SER A 171 9.70 -13.95 12.82
C SER A 171 9.62 -12.74 11.91
N PHE A 172 10.74 -12.03 11.77
CA PHE A 172 10.86 -10.97 10.77
C PHE A 172 10.69 -11.51 9.34
N VAL A 173 11.04 -12.78 9.09
CA VAL A 173 10.84 -13.45 7.80
C VAL A 173 9.35 -13.64 7.49
N ASP A 174 8.51 -13.91 8.49
CA ASP A 174 7.05 -13.96 8.29
C ASP A 174 6.51 -12.59 7.83
N ILE A 175 7.02 -11.50 8.41
CA ILE A 175 6.68 -10.12 8.01
C ILE A 175 7.16 -9.83 6.58
N LEU A 176 8.39 -10.23 6.23
CA LEU A 176 8.93 -10.08 4.87
C LEU A 176 8.10 -10.85 3.84
N ARG A 177 7.69 -12.09 4.16
CA ARG A 177 6.83 -12.87 3.27
C ARG A 177 5.50 -12.18 3.05
N TRP A 178 4.85 -11.71 4.11
CA TRP A 178 3.62 -10.93 3.96
C TRP A 178 3.85 -9.69 3.10
N PHE A 179 4.94 -8.94 3.33
CA PHE A 179 5.28 -7.74 2.57
C PHE A 179 5.40 -8.02 1.07
N TRP A 180 6.23 -8.99 0.68
CA TRP A 180 6.49 -9.33 -0.73
C TRP A 180 5.24 -9.83 -1.44
N GLU A 181 4.42 -10.64 -0.76
CA GLU A 181 3.24 -11.26 -1.36
C GLU A 181 2.02 -10.31 -1.39
N ALA A 182 2.00 -9.23 -0.59
CA ALA A 182 0.82 -8.35 -0.44
C ALA A 182 0.64 -7.27 -1.52
N HIS A 183 1.69 -6.93 -2.28
CA HIS A 183 1.66 -5.78 -3.19
C HIS A 183 2.42 -6.04 -4.50
N ASP A 184 2.37 -5.09 -5.44
CA ASP A 184 3.28 -5.08 -6.59
C ASP A 184 4.56 -4.30 -6.22
N PRO A 185 5.70 -4.96 -5.97
CA PRO A 185 6.94 -4.29 -5.60
C PRO A 185 7.68 -3.66 -6.80
N THR A 186 7.08 -3.67 -7.99
CA THR A 186 7.67 -3.14 -9.23
C THR A 186 6.96 -1.87 -9.72
N ALA A 187 5.98 -1.37 -8.95
CA ALA A 187 5.09 -0.29 -9.36
C ALA A 187 5.70 1.12 -9.28
N GLY A 188 6.98 1.25 -8.92
CA GLY A 188 7.69 2.52 -8.85
C GLY A 188 7.10 3.47 -7.80
N MET A 189 6.83 4.71 -8.22
CA MET A 189 6.24 5.76 -7.38
C MET A 189 4.71 5.64 -7.34
N GLY A 190 4.23 4.50 -6.86
CA GLY A 190 2.81 4.21 -6.73
C GLY A 190 2.50 2.75 -6.38
N GLN A 191 1.23 2.48 -6.11
CA GLN A 191 0.69 1.14 -5.93
C GLN A 191 -0.76 1.05 -6.45
N GLY A 192 -1.04 0.10 -7.33
CA GLY A 192 -2.40 -0.06 -7.88
C GLY A 192 -2.91 1.23 -8.54
N ASN A 193 -4.05 1.76 -8.07
CA ASN A 193 -4.57 3.04 -8.59
C ASN A 193 -4.01 4.26 -7.86
N ASP A 194 -3.27 4.06 -6.76
CA ASP A 194 -2.65 5.14 -6.00
C ASP A 194 -1.31 5.50 -6.63
N ARG A 195 -1.20 6.73 -7.14
CA ARG A 195 -0.02 7.21 -7.88
C ARG A 195 0.56 8.42 -7.17
N GLY A 196 1.86 8.37 -6.92
CA GLY A 196 2.59 9.34 -6.11
C GLY A 196 3.72 8.69 -5.32
N THR A 197 4.79 9.45 -5.05
CA THR A 197 5.95 9.00 -4.25
C THR A 197 5.56 8.55 -2.84
N GLN A 198 4.39 8.99 -2.36
CA GLN A 198 3.83 8.62 -1.08
C GLN A 198 3.25 7.20 -1.02
N TYR A 199 3.20 6.47 -2.13
CA TYR A 199 2.69 5.10 -2.19
C TYR A 199 3.73 4.09 -2.68
N ARG A 200 5.01 4.48 -2.68
CA ARG A 200 6.10 3.63 -3.15
C ARG A 200 6.33 2.44 -2.22
N SER A 201 6.97 1.41 -2.77
CA SER A 201 7.41 0.25 -1.98
C SER A 201 8.70 0.58 -1.22
N GLY A 202 8.79 0.23 0.07
CA GLY A 202 9.93 0.51 0.93
C GLY A 202 10.09 -0.46 2.10
N LEU A 203 11.33 -0.76 2.48
CA LEU A 203 11.73 -1.55 3.65
C LEU A 203 12.87 -0.83 4.38
N TYR A 204 12.71 -0.61 5.69
CA TYR A 204 13.64 0.16 6.48
C TYR A 204 14.16 -0.63 7.68
N TRP A 205 15.48 -0.81 7.76
CA TRP A 205 16.10 -1.66 8.78
C TRP A 205 16.71 -0.89 9.94
N PHE A 206 16.67 -1.50 11.12
CA PHE A 206 17.22 -0.96 12.36
C PHE A 206 18.53 -1.64 12.78
N ASP A 207 18.84 -2.81 12.22
CA ASP A 207 20.06 -3.57 12.49
C ASP A 207 20.56 -4.31 11.24
N ASP A 208 21.76 -4.89 11.35
CA ASP A 208 22.41 -5.59 10.24
C ASP A 208 21.71 -6.91 9.88
N GLU A 209 21.11 -7.62 10.84
CA GLU A 209 20.36 -8.85 10.56
C GLU A 209 19.13 -8.56 9.69
N GLN A 210 18.38 -7.50 10.00
CA GLN A 210 17.26 -7.02 9.18
C GLN A 210 17.73 -6.63 7.78
N LYS A 211 18.85 -5.91 7.67
CA LYS A 211 19.44 -5.53 6.38
C LYS A 211 19.72 -6.75 5.52
N GLU A 212 20.41 -7.76 6.05
CA GLU A 212 20.76 -8.97 5.32
C GLU A 212 19.49 -9.73 4.87
N LEU A 213 18.50 -9.89 5.74
CA LEU A 213 17.23 -10.54 5.42
C LEU A 213 16.42 -9.78 4.37
N ILE A 214 16.38 -8.44 4.43
CA ILE A 214 15.71 -7.59 3.43
C ILE A 214 16.36 -7.77 2.06
N LEU A 215 17.69 -7.68 1.98
CA LEU A 215 18.42 -7.76 0.72
C LEU A 215 18.34 -9.17 0.11
N ALA A 216 18.48 -10.22 0.94
CA ALA A 216 18.37 -11.60 0.49
C ALA A 216 16.95 -11.96 0.03
N SER A 217 15.92 -11.57 0.80
CA SER A 217 14.52 -11.82 0.41
C SER A 217 14.12 -11.03 -0.84
N LYS A 218 14.61 -9.78 -1.00
CA LYS A 218 14.44 -9.01 -2.24
C LYS A 218 15.01 -9.75 -3.44
N ALA A 219 16.24 -10.22 -3.36
CA ALA A 219 16.88 -10.96 -4.46
C ALA A 219 16.15 -12.27 -4.78
N ALA A 220 15.71 -13.01 -3.75
CA ALA A 220 14.94 -14.24 -3.91
C ALA A 220 13.58 -13.98 -4.58
N TYR A 221 12.85 -12.96 -4.12
CA TYR A 221 11.55 -12.61 -4.67
C TYR A 221 11.66 -12.02 -6.09
N GLU A 222 12.67 -11.18 -6.36
CA GLU A 222 12.92 -10.62 -7.70
C GLU A 222 13.18 -11.72 -8.72
N LYS A 223 14.00 -12.72 -8.36
CA LYS A 223 14.25 -13.90 -9.19
C LYS A 223 12.96 -14.67 -9.48
N GLN A 224 12.11 -14.87 -8.47
CA GLN A 224 10.84 -15.59 -8.62
C GLN A 224 9.81 -14.80 -9.44
N LEU A 225 9.80 -13.47 -9.29
CA LEU A 225 8.88 -12.57 -9.98
C LEU A 225 9.28 -12.37 -11.45
N GLY A 226 10.58 -12.46 -11.77
CA GLY A 226 11.10 -12.26 -13.12
C GLY A 226 11.00 -10.82 -13.63
N ARG A 227 10.85 -9.86 -12.71
CA ARG A 227 10.72 -8.41 -12.98
C ARG A 227 11.54 -7.64 -11.95
N THR A 228 12.17 -6.56 -12.38
CA THR A 228 12.97 -5.70 -11.49
C THR A 228 12.10 -5.05 -10.42
N ILE A 229 12.50 -5.23 -9.17
CA ILE A 229 11.85 -4.68 -7.98
C ILE A 229 12.31 -3.23 -7.76
N THR A 230 11.34 -2.34 -7.58
CA THR A 230 11.55 -0.91 -7.31
C THR A 230 11.50 -0.57 -5.81
N THR A 231 11.36 -1.56 -4.93
CA THR A 231 11.36 -1.38 -3.48
C THR A 231 12.63 -0.67 -3.01
N GLU A 232 12.44 0.47 -2.34
CA GLU A 232 13.45 1.21 -1.61
C GLU A 232 13.91 0.37 -0.41
N CYS A 233 15.21 0.20 -0.24
CA CYS A 233 15.78 -0.49 0.92
C CYS A 233 16.83 0.44 1.52
N ALA A 234 16.55 1.01 2.70
CA ALA A 234 17.42 1.98 3.34
C ALA A 234 17.53 1.73 4.87
N PRO A 235 18.65 2.11 5.51
CA PRO A 235 18.76 2.05 6.96
C PRO A 235 17.84 3.13 7.57
N ALA A 236 17.15 2.80 8.66
CA ALA A 236 16.38 3.78 9.43
C ALA A 236 17.26 4.95 9.91
N ALA A 237 18.53 4.68 10.18
CA ALA A 237 19.52 5.65 10.64
C ALA A 237 19.74 6.83 9.65
N ASP A 238 19.49 6.65 8.35
CA ASP A 238 19.66 7.72 7.35
C ASP A 238 18.68 8.88 7.56
N TYR A 239 17.59 8.63 8.29
CA TYR A 239 16.51 9.58 8.52
C TYR A 239 16.56 10.24 9.90
N GLU A 240 17.53 9.90 10.76
CA GLU A 240 17.66 10.48 12.12
C GLU A 240 17.83 12.00 12.08
N LYS A 241 18.56 12.52 11.09
CA LYS A 241 18.71 13.97 10.87
C LYS A 241 17.39 14.70 10.55
N TYR A 242 16.34 13.98 10.16
CA TYR A 242 15.00 14.51 9.91
C TYR A 242 14.03 14.25 11.06
N GLY A 243 14.49 13.70 12.18
CA GLY A 243 13.66 13.34 13.34
C GLY A 243 13.26 11.87 13.42
N GLY A 244 13.81 11.03 12.53
CA GLY A 244 13.62 9.57 12.52
C GLY A 244 12.98 9.07 11.22
N VAL A 245 13.00 7.74 11.05
CA VAL A 245 12.47 7.09 9.85
C VAL A 245 10.96 7.10 9.75
N PHE A 246 10.23 7.24 10.86
CA PHE A 246 8.78 7.06 10.92
C PHE A 246 8.10 8.15 11.78
N PHE A 247 7.07 8.77 11.22
CA PHE A 247 6.18 9.69 11.94
C PHE A 247 4.76 9.14 11.92
N TYR A 248 4.11 9.05 13.08
CA TYR A 248 2.72 8.62 13.15
C TYR A 248 1.82 9.51 12.28
N ALA A 249 0.86 8.89 11.62
CA ALA A 249 -0.27 9.58 11.01
C ALA A 249 -1.30 9.97 12.09
N GLU A 250 -2.26 10.82 11.72
CA GLU A 250 -3.34 11.25 12.60
C GLU A 250 -4.10 10.05 13.20
N ASP A 251 -4.62 10.21 14.42
CA ASP A 251 -5.31 9.14 15.15
C ASP A 251 -6.45 8.49 14.34
N TYR A 252 -7.15 9.25 13.49
CA TYR A 252 -8.23 8.70 12.68
C TYR A 252 -7.74 7.71 11.61
N HIS A 253 -6.46 7.74 11.21
CA HIS A 253 -5.87 6.77 10.30
C HIS A 253 -5.47 5.47 11.00
N GLN A 254 -5.18 5.51 12.30
CA GLN A 254 -4.76 4.34 13.08
C GLN A 254 -5.88 3.29 13.11
N GLN A 255 -5.58 2.07 12.68
CA GLN A 255 -6.53 0.95 12.58
C GLN A 255 -7.83 1.32 11.85
N TYR A 256 -7.71 2.19 10.83
CA TYR A 256 -8.86 2.80 10.16
C TYR A 256 -9.90 1.78 9.71
N LEU A 257 -9.49 0.66 9.09
CA LEU A 257 -10.42 -0.34 8.56
C LEU A 257 -11.22 -1.11 9.62
N ALA A 258 -10.81 -1.09 10.88
CA ALA A 258 -11.55 -1.72 11.99
C ALA A 258 -12.54 -0.74 12.65
N LYS A 259 -12.45 0.57 12.36
CA LYS A 259 -13.30 1.59 12.98
C LYS A 259 -14.69 1.63 12.32
N PRO A 260 -15.75 2.00 13.07
CA PRO A 260 -17.09 2.15 12.49
C PRO A 260 -17.11 3.17 11.35
N MET A 261 -17.89 2.89 10.30
CA MET A 261 -18.05 3.72 9.10
C MET A 261 -16.77 3.89 8.25
N ALA A 262 -15.74 3.08 8.48
CA ALA A 262 -14.57 3.06 7.61
C ALA A 262 -14.98 2.76 6.16
N ARG A 263 -14.47 3.56 5.22
CA ARG A 263 -14.58 3.23 3.79
C ARG A 263 -13.69 2.01 3.50
N PRO A 264 -14.23 0.91 2.94
CA PRO A 264 -13.41 -0.23 2.56
C PRO A 264 -12.50 0.16 1.41
N TYR A 265 -11.22 0.39 1.70
CA TYR A 265 -10.22 0.78 0.72
C TYR A 265 -8.86 0.13 0.99
N CYS A 266 -8.25 -0.41 -0.07
CA CYS A 266 -6.94 -1.04 -0.02
C CYS A 266 -6.34 -1.00 -1.44
N SER A 267 -5.06 -0.62 -1.53
CA SER A 267 -4.33 -0.56 -2.79
C SER A 267 -3.64 -1.87 -3.16
N ALA A 268 -3.77 -2.93 -2.34
CA ALA A 268 -3.03 -4.18 -2.49
C ALA A 268 -3.13 -4.77 -3.91
N GLN A 269 -1.97 -5.16 -4.46
CA GLN A 269 -1.85 -5.84 -5.74
C GLN A 269 -0.99 -7.12 -5.62
N PRO A 270 -1.44 -8.17 -4.90
CA PRO A 270 -0.69 -9.42 -4.79
C PRO A 270 -0.35 -10.00 -6.17
N GLN A 271 0.93 -10.27 -6.41
CA GLN A 271 1.43 -10.77 -7.71
C GLN A 271 1.15 -12.27 -7.93
N ARG A 272 0.58 -12.96 -6.94
CA ARG A 272 0.37 -14.42 -6.93
C ARG A 272 1.68 -15.21 -7.10
N VAL A 273 2.77 -14.59 -6.65
CA VAL A 273 4.10 -15.18 -6.54
C VAL A 273 4.38 -15.31 -5.06
N SER A 274 4.91 -16.45 -4.62
CA SER A 274 5.32 -16.64 -3.23
C SER A 274 6.80 -16.38 -3.06
N LEU A 275 7.18 -15.86 -1.90
CA LEU A 275 8.58 -15.85 -1.50
C LEU A 275 9.07 -17.31 -1.43
N PRO A 276 10.23 -17.65 -2.03
CA PRO A 276 10.74 -19.01 -1.95
C PRO A 276 10.94 -19.46 -0.49
N PRO A 277 10.95 -20.79 -0.23
CA PRO A 277 11.26 -21.33 1.09
C PRO A 277 12.52 -20.69 1.70
N PHE A 278 12.48 -20.37 2.99
CA PHE A 278 13.57 -19.66 3.66
C PHE A 278 14.94 -20.33 3.46
N ALA A 279 14.99 -21.66 3.49
CA ALA A 279 16.22 -22.42 3.27
C ALA A 279 16.90 -22.16 1.91
N ASP A 280 16.17 -21.65 0.91
CA ASP A 280 16.71 -21.39 -0.43
C ASP A 280 17.44 -20.04 -0.53
N TRP A 281 17.25 -19.14 0.43
CA TRP A 281 17.80 -17.78 0.39
C TRP A 281 18.32 -17.25 1.73
N ALA A 282 18.14 -17.99 2.83
CA ALA A 282 18.58 -17.59 4.17
C ALA A 282 20.06 -17.18 4.17
N PRO A 283 20.38 -15.97 4.66
CA PRO A 283 21.77 -15.61 4.95
C PRO A 283 22.36 -16.57 5.98
N ALA A 284 23.63 -16.92 5.80
CA ALA A 284 24.33 -17.82 6.71
C ALA A 284 24.42 -17.22 8.12
N GLY A 285 24.05 -17.99 9.15
CA GLY A 285 24.08 -17.52 10.54
C GLY A 285 22.82 -16.78 10.99
N LEU A 286 21.81 -16.62 10.12
CA LEU A 286 20.51 -16.03 10.45
C LEU A 286 19.38 -17.08 10.53
N GLU A 287 19.72 -18.35 10.76
CA GLU A 287 18.74 -19.45 10.84
C GLU A 287 17.75 -19.27 12.01
N HIS A 288 18.11 -18.52 13.05
CA HIS A 288 17.22 -18.18 14.16
C HIS A 288 16.01 -17.32 13.75
N HIS A 289 16.07 -16.68 12.57
CA HIS A 289 14.95 -15.93 11.98
C HIS A 289 13.99 -16.79 11.16
N ALA A 290 14.16 -18.12 11.17
CA ALA A 290 13.29 -19.02 10.42
C ALA A 290 11.79 -18.71 10.64
N PRO A 291 10.95 -18.81 9.58
CA PRO A 291 9.52 -18.57 9.66
C PRO A 291 8.86 -19.34 10.82
N LYS A 292 8.02 -18.66 11.59
CA LYS A 292 7.19 -19.29 12.63
C LYS A 292 5.84 -19.74 12.05
N LEU A 293 5.38 -19.10 10.98
CA LEU A 293 4.11 -19.44 10.34
C LEU A 293 4.31 -20.52 9.26
N PRO A 294 3.61 -21.66 9.36
CA PRO A 294 3.79 -22.78 8.42
C PRO A 294 3.14 -22.50 7.05
N GLU A 295 3.52 -23.25 6.03
CA GLU A 295 2.93 -23.13 4.68
C GLU A 295 1.41 -23.23 4.64
N GLU A 296 0.80 -24.05 5.51
CA GLU A 296 -0.67 -24.17 5.60
C GLU A 296 -1.34 -22.85 6.01
N PHE A 297 -0.68 -22.07 6.88
CA PHE A 297 -1.14 -20.72 7.19
C PHE A 297 -1.15 -19.85 5.94
N TRP A 298 -0.04 -19.82 5.18
CA TRP A 298 0.09 -18.97 3.99
C TRP A 298 -0.85 -19.38 2.86
N LYS A 299 -1.09 -20.68 2.65
CA LYS A 299 -2.09 -21.17 1.69
C LYS A 299 -3.49 -20.66 2.03
N LYS A 300 -3.85 -20.65 3.32
CA LYS A 300 -5.18 -20.26 3.77
C LYS A 300 -5.35 -18.74 3.86
N TYR A 301 -4.45 -18.09 4.57
CA TYR A 301 -4.55 -16.68 5.01
C TYR A 301 -3.57 -15.73 4.32
N GLY A 302 -2.67 -16.23 3.47
CA GLY A 302 -1.71 -15.39 2.74
C GLY A 302 -2.39 -14.38 1.81
N PRO A 303 -1.67 -13.32 1.41
CA PRO A 303 -2.25 -12.23 0.64
C PRO A 303 -2.84 -12.69 -0.71
N LYS A 304 -4.08 -12.25 -0.98
CA LYS A 304 -4.81 -12.50 -2.24
C LYS A 304 -5.52 -11.20 -2.66
N PRO A 305 -5.85 -10.99 -3.94
CA PRO A 305 -6.60 -9.81 -4.35
C PRO A 305 -7.89 -9.64 -3.52
N GLY A 306 -8.07 -8.47 -2.90
CA GLY A 306 -9.19 -8.16 -2.02
C GLY A 306 -9.18 -8.83 -0.63
N CYS A 307 -8.12 -9.56 -0.26
CA CYS A 307 -8.07 -10.35 0.98
C CYS A 307 -8.24 -9.50 2.25
N VAL A 308 -7.70 -8.29 2.27
CA VAL A 308 -7.71 -7.44 3.46
C VAL A 308 -9.11 -6.88 3.74
N ILE A 309 -9.79 -6.40 2.71
CA ILE A 309 -11.13 -5.79 2.85
C ILE A 309 -12.18 -6.83 3.22
N ASN A 310 -12.08 -8.04 2.68
CA ASN A 310 -13.08 -9.09 2.86
C ASN A 310 -12.82 -9.98 4.08
N SER A 311 -11.82 -9.64 4.90
CA SER A 311 -11.46 -10.41 6.08
C SER A 311 -12.02 -9.80 7.36
N PRO A 312 -12.25 -10.60 8.42
CA PRO A 312 -12.52 -10.11 9.77
C PRO A 312 -11.42 -9.17 10.25
N ASP A 313 -11.75 -8.28 11.20
CA ASP A 313 -10.79 -7.33 11.76
C ASP A 313 -9.89 -7.97 12.81
N GLU A 314 -10.32 -9.05 13.45
CA GLU A 314 -9.59 -9.66 14.55
C GLU A 314 -8.35 -10.43 14.07
N PRO A 315 -7.33 -10.56 14.95
CA PRO A 315 -6.21 -11.47 14.72
C PRO A 315 -6.65 -12.88 14.39
N ILE A 316 -5.94 -13.51 13.46
CA ILE A 316 -6.17 -14.90 13.10
C ILE A 316 -5.81 -15.75 14.32
N LYS A 317 -6.72 -16.62 14.75
CA LYS A 317 -6.51 -17.47 15.93
C LYS A 317 -5.53 -18.58 15.58
N TRP A 318 -4.60 -18.87 16.49
CA TRP A 318 -3.69 -20.02 16.33
C TRP A 318 -4.48 -21.34 16.23
N GLY A 319 -4.01 -22.27 15.40
CA GLY A 319 -4.63 -23.59 15.22
C GLY A 319 -5.86 -23.61 14.31
N THR A 320 -6.14 -22.52 13.57
CA THR A 320 -7.23 -22.49 12.59
C THR A 320 -6.79 -22.85 11.16
N TRP A 321 -5.57 -23.35 10.96
CA TRP A 321 -5.04 -23.83 9.68
C TRP A 321 -4.49 -25.24 9.82
#